data_AF-A0A7S4JAW4-F1
#
_entry.id   AF-A0A7S4JAW4-F1
#
_cell.length_a   1.000
_cell.length_b   1.000
_cell.length_c   1.000
_cell.angle_alpha   90.00
_cell.angle_beta   90.00
_cell.angle_gamma   90.00
#
_symmetry.space_group_name_H-M   'P 1'
#
loop_
_entity.id
_entity.type
_entity.pdbx_description
1 polymer ?
#
loop_
_entity_poly.entity_id
_entity_poly.type
_entity_poly.pdbx_seq_one_letter_code
_entity_poly.pdbx_strand_id
1 'polypeptide(L)'
;HVLPGFRQAAGVGEAAATTPVTRFPWNEPFASSSLNLLKACTKRSATVLLKDMTLVRGLLMQRLMQSVIVGTIFWQTNKDALKIPMLFLLTSLMSMSNMYVVDNTVTRRSIFYKHRDSGFYPTWIYVLAESLAEFPLQVLEVMIVSLICFFFVGFYRSTFVVFLFALLLISLAFTSVFKAIAANVRAASGAQGLAISFAAFSMCFSGYIITHDHIPGYFVWIYWLVPTPWILRVLTVNEFSSPGPDGRYDQLVPQPGSSPKRLGSVYLQSFAIQDEEYWVAAGFIYLAVLILVCQFLYALGLQHRRLDYERPVMVMARKSRGMKRGEAKLDPRMQAMFVSTSASQVTDRALQLLASVSPQPPSVTIALKQLSYTVEVAAP
;
A
#
# COMPACT_ATOMS: atom_id res chain seq x y z
N HIS A 1 27.54 39.07 -24.64
CA HIS A 1 26.24 39.67 -24.30
C HIS A 1 25.15 38.62 -24.40
N VAL A 2 24.80 38.00 -23.27
CA VAL A 2 23.74 36.98 -23.21
C VAL A 2 22.39 37.70 -23.29
N LEU A 3 21.60 37.39 -24.33
CA LEU A 3 20.32 38.01 -24.61
C LEU A 3 19.34 37.85 -23.42
N PRO A 4 18.66 38.92 -22.98
CA PRO A 4 17.78 38.92 -21.81
C PRO A 4 16.65 37.86 -21.86
N GLY A 5 16.23 37.44 -23.06
CA GLY A 5 15.23 36.37 -23.25
C GLY A 5 15.71 34.95 -22.88
N PHE A 6 17.01 34.71 -22.79
CA PHE A 6 17.57 33.39 -22.46
C PHE A 6 17.45 33.07 -20.96
N ARG A 7 17.54 34.08 -20.07
CA ARG A 7 17.23 33.94 -18.64
C ARG A 7 15.73 33.73 -18.39
N GLN A 8 14.86 34.30 -19.23
CA GLN A 8 13.43 34.08 -19.15
C GLN A 8 13.05 32.65 -19.56
N ALA A 9 13.65 32.10 -20.62
CA ALA A 9 13.42 30.71 -21.03
C ALA A 9 14.02 29.67 -20.07
N ALA A 10 15.19 29.94 -19.49
CA ALA A 10 15.77 29.10 -18.44
C ALA A 10 14.95 29.14 -17.13
N GLY A 11 14.45 30.33 -16.75
CA GLY A 11 13.54 30.49 -15.61
C GLY A 11 12.17 29.84 -15.83
N VAL A 12 11.67 29.75 -17.06
CA VAL A 12 10.45 29.01 -17.40
C VAL A 12 10.68 27.49 -17.35
N GLY A 13 11.89 27.01 -17.67
CA GLY A 13 12.27 25.60 -17.49
C GLY A 13 12.32 25.17 -16.02
N GLU A 14 12.85 26.03 -15.14
CA GLU A 14 12.80 25.82 -13.68
C GLU A 14 11.39 25.99 -13.11
N ALA A 15 10.60 26.95 -13.59
CA ALA A 15 9.20 27.12 -13.18
C ALA A 15 8.28 25.99 -13.68
N ALA A 16 8.60 25.34 -14.80
CA ALA A 16 7.85 24.21 -15.33
C ALA A 16 8.07 22.89 -14.56
N ALA A 17 9.09 22.81 -13.70
CA ALA A 17 9.33 21.69 -12.80
C ALA A 17 8.27 21.58 -11.69
N THR A 18 7.47 22.63 -11.49
CA THR A 18 6.35 22.66 -10.56
C THR A 18 5.11 23.16 -11.30
N THR A 19 4.41 22.28 -12.03
CA THR A 19 3.01 22.57 -12.35
C THR A 19 2.28 22.86 -11.05
N PRO A 20 1.52 23.97 -10.94
CA PRO A 20 0.70 24.19 -9.78
C PRO A 20 -0.20 22.96 -9.62
N VAL A 21 -0.11 22.33 -8.46
CA VAL A 21 -1.06 21.31 -8.07
C VAL A 21 -2.42 22.00 -8.10
N THR A 22 -3.37 21.49 -8.89
CA THR A 22 -4.77 21.91 -8.76
C THR A 22 -5.21 21.52 -7.36
N ARG A 23 -5.18 22.50 -6.46
CA ARG A 23 -5.54 22.31 -5.06
C ARG A 23 -7.01 22.64 -4.96
N PHE A 24 -7.82 21.60 -4.80
CA PHE A 24 -9.16 21.77 -4.29
C PHE A 24 -9.06 21.72 -2.75
N PRO A 25 -9.33 22.84 -2.04
CA PRO A 25 -9.58 22.83 -0.61
C PRO A 25 -10.57 21.73 -0.24
N TRP A 26 -10.42 21.19 0.97
CA TRP A 26 -11.28 20.13 1.51
C TRP A 26 -12.79 20.47 1.46
N ASN A 27 -13.10 21.77 1.50
CA ASN A 27 -14.45 22.32 1.65
C ASN A 27 -15.03 22.94 0.36
N GLU A 28 -14.41 22.74 -0.81
CA GLU A 28 -15.00 23.27 -2.03
C GLU A 28 -16.30 22.55 -2.41
N PRO A 29 -17.33 23.29 -2.86
CA PRO A 29 -18.60 22.70 -3.25
C PRO A 29 -18.43 21.88 -4.54
N PHE A 30 -18.57 20.56 -4.41
CA PHE A 30 -18.64 19.65 -5.57
C PHE A 30 -20.07 19.58 -6.10
N ALA A 31 -20.23 19.16 -7.35
CA ALA A 31 -21.52 19.12 -8.06
C ALA A 31 -22.59 18.21 -7.40
N SER A 32 -22.23 17.36 -6.43
CA SER A 32 -23.18 16.50 -5.72
C SER A 32 -22.85 16.39 -4.23
N SER A 33 -23.79 15.87 -3.44
CA SER A 33 -23.58 15.63 -2.01
C SER A 33 -22.44 14.63 -1.76
N SER A 34 -21.61 14.89 -0.76
CA SER A 34 -20.42 14.10 -0.43
C SER A 34 -20.69 12.60 -0.25
N LEU A 35 -21.87 12.22 0.25
CA LEU A 35 -22.26 10.81 0.38
C LEU A 35 -22.49 10.13 -0.97
N ASN A 36 -23.07 10.84 -1.94
CA ASN A 36 -23.28 10.31 -3.29
C ASN A 36 -21.95 10.14 -4.01
N LEU A 37 -21.03 11.09 -3.85
CA LEU A 37 -19.64 10.98 -4.34
C LEU A 37 -18.92 9.79 -3.71
N LEU A 38 -19.02 9.63 -2.39
CA LEU A 38 -18.41 8.50 -1.67
C LEU A 38 -18.96 7.18 -2.19
N LYS A 39 -20.28 7.02 -2.26
CA LYS A 39 -20.92 5.79 -2.76
C LYS A 39 -20.51 5.48 -4.20
N ALA A 40 -20.48 6.48 -5.08
CA ALA A 40 -20.07 6.31 -6.47
C ALA A 40 -18.58 5.92 -6.57
N CYS A 41 -17.70 6.60 -5.81
CA CYS A 41 -16.27 6.33 -5.81
C CYS A 41 -15.96 4.93 -5.22
N THR A 42 -16.63 4.53 -4.14
CA THR A 42 -16.47 3.20 -3.54
C THR A 42 -16.95 2.12 -4.50
N LYS A 43 -18.12 2.29 -5.12
CA LYS A 43 -18.63 1.35 -6.14
C LYS A 43 -17.64 1.20 -7.28
N ARG A 44 -17.08 2.31 -7.78
CA ARG A 44 -16.06 2.28 -8.84
C ARG A 44 -14.80 1.53 -8.38
N SER A 45 -14.25 1.89 -7.22
CA SER A 45 -13.03 1.28 -6.67
C SER A 45 -13.21 -0.23 -6.45
N ALA A 46 -14.33 -0.64 -5.86
CA ALA A 46 -14.69 -2.04 -5.68
C ALA A 46 -14.85 -2.77 -7.01
N THR A 47 -15.49 -2.14 -8.01
CA THR A 47 -15.64 -2.75 -9.34
C THR A 47 -14.29 -2.94 -10.03
N VAL A 48 -13.36 -2.00 -9.89
CA VAL A 48 -12.00 -2.12 -10.47
C VAL A 48 -11.24 -3.25 -9.77
N LEU A 49 -11.27 -3.29 -8.44
CA LEU A 49 -10.60 -4.33 -7.64
C LEU A 49 -11.17 -5.72 -7.97
N LEU A 50 -12.49 -5.87 -7.96
CA LEU A 50 -13.16 -7.15 -8.21
C LEU A 50 -13.10 -7.58 -9.67
N LYS A 51 -12.86 -6.68 -10.63
CA LYS A 51 -12.66 -7.08 -12.04
C LYS A 51 -11.24 -7.53 -12.32
N ASP A 52 -10.28 -7.11 -11.51
CA ASP A 52 -8.92 -7.62 -11.56
C ASP A 52 -8.84 -9.01 -10.91
N MET A 53 -9.40 -9.99 -11.64
CA MET A 53 -9.45 -11.38 -11.21
C MET A 53 -8.06 -11.99 -11.04
N THR A 54 -7.07 -11.49 -11.79
CA THR A 54 -5.69 -11.94 -11.66
C THR A 54 -5.12 -11.52 -10.31
N LEU A 55 -5.29 -10.26 -9.93
CA LEU A 55 -4.87 -9.76 -8.62
C LEU A 55 -5.62 -10.48 -7.49
N VAL A 56 -6.96 -10.53 -7.54
CA VAL A 56 -7.76 -11.13 -6.47
C VAL A 56 -7.43 -12.62 -6.28
N ARG A 57 -7.36 -13.40 -7.36
CA ARG A 57 -7.00 -14.83 -7.26
C ARG A 57 -5.57 -15.02 -6.80
N GLY A 58 -4.63 -14.19 -7.26
CA GLY A 58 -3.24 -14.23 -6.84
C GLY A 58 -3.09 -13.99 -5.34
N LEU A 59 -3.75 -12.97 -4.81
CA LEU A 59 -3.75 -12.66 -3.38
C LEU A 59 -4.36 -13.80 -2.55
N LEU A 60 -5.55 -14.28 -2.91
CA LEU A 60 -6.20 -15.37 -2.18
C LEU A 60 -5.37 -16.66 -2.19
N MET A 61 -4.76 -17.00 -3.34
CA MET A 61 -3.88 -18.16 -3.45
C MET A 61 -2.62 -18.00 -2.59
N GLN A 62 -2.01 -16.81 -2.60
CA GLN A 62 -0.85 -16.51 -1.77
C GLN A 62 -1.18 -16.65 -0.29
N ARG A 63 -2.32 -16.12 0.18
CA ARG A 63 -2.77 -16.26 1.58
C ARG A 63 -3.02 -17.71 1.95
N LEU A 64 -3.67 -18.46 1.06
CA LEU A 64 -3.91 -19.89 1.25
C LEU A 64 -2.59 -20.65 1.41
N MET A 65 -1.65 -20.51 0.46
CA MET A 65 -0.34 -21.16 0.52
C MET A 65 0.42 -20.79 1.80
N GLN A 66 0.50 -19.49 2.13
CA GLN A 66 1.18 -19.01 3.33
C GLN A 66 0.59 -19.66 4.61
N SER A 67 -0.73 -19.71 4.71
CA SER A 67 -1.41 -20.28 5.88
C SER A 67 -1.22 -21.79 6.02
N VAL A 68 -1.22 -22.53 4.91
CA VAL A 68 -0.97 -23.97 4.90
C VAL A 68 0.47 -24.26 5.32
N ILE A 69 1.45 -23.54 4.76
CA ILE A 69 2.87 -23.72 5.10
C ILE A 69 3.11 -23.45 6.59
N VAL A 70 2.64 -22.31 7.11
CA VAL A 70 2.81 -21.99 8.54
C VAL A 70 2.05 -22.98 9.41
N GLY A 71 0.83 -23.37 9.03
CA GLY A 71 0.02 -24.31 9.78
C GLY A 71 0.67 -25.69 9.88
N THR A 72 1.24 -26.22 8.79
CA THR A 72 1.84 -27.57 8.77
C THR A 72 3.15 -27.62 9.54
N ILE A 73 3.95 -26.55 9.52
CA ILE A 73 5.20 -26.48 10.30
C ILE A 73 4.91 -26.62 11.81
N PHE A 74 3.79 -26.06 12.28
CA PHE A 74 3.39 -26.05 13.70
C PHE A 74 2.21 -26.98 14.00
N TRP A 75 2.05 -28.05 13.22
CA TRP A 75 0.92 -28.97 13.33
C TRP A 75 0.80 -29.55 14.74
N GLN A 76 -0.33 -29.27 15.41
CA GLN A 76 -0.70 -29.78 16.74
C GLN A 76 0.47 -29.81 17.73
N THR A 77 1.09 -28.65 17.89
CA THR A 77 2.34 -28.58 18.62
C THR A 77 2.13 -28.90 20.12
N ASN A 78 2.75 -29.98 20.61
CA ASN A 78 2.67 -30.40 22.02
C ASN A 78 3.47 -29.49 22.96
N LYS A 79 4.39 -28.68 22.42
CA LYS A 79 5.20 -27.71 23.16
C LYS A 79 4.58 -26.31 23.07
N ASP A 80 3.86 -25.89 24.10
CA ASP A 80 3.20 -24.56 24.15
C ASP A 80 4.17 -23.39 23.88
N ALA A 81 5.46 -23.54 24.24
CA ALA A 81 6.50 -22.56 23.96
C ALA A 81 6.67 -22.23 22.46
N LEU A 82 6.32 -23.15 21.56
CA LEU A 82 6.43 -22.96 20.11
C LEU A 82 5.27 -22.12 19.51
N LYS A 83 4.23 -21.82 20.30
CA LYS A 83 3.13 -20.95 19.86
C LYS A 83 3.58 -19.51 19.65
N ILE A 84 4.49 -18.99 20.49
CA ILE A 84 5.03 -17.62 20.36
C ILE A 84 5.81 -17.42 19.04
N PRO A 85 6.80 -18.26 18.68
CA PRO A 85 7.48 -18.16 17.38
C PRO A 85 6.53 -18.26 16.20
N MET A 86 5.49 -19.10 16.31
CA MET A 86 4.48 -19.25 15.27
C MET A 86 3.69 -17.95 15.07
N LEU A 87 3.22 -17.31 16.16
CA LEU A 87 2.52 -16.02 16.10
C LEU A 87 3.41 -14.92 15.51
N PHE A 88 4.70 -14.92 15.87
CA PHE A 88 5.69 -14.03 15.27
C PHE A 88 5.88 -14.28 13.77
N LEU A 89 6.03 -15.54 13.34
CA LEU A 89 6.18 -15.90 11.93
C LEU A 89 4.92 -15.51 11.13
N LEU A 90 3.74 -15.80 11.67
CA LEU A 90 2.46 -15.51 11.04
C LEU A 90 2.27 -14.00 10.81
N THR A 91 2.48 -13.20 11.86
CA THR A 91 2.36 -11.73 11.78
C THR A 91 3.41 -11.12 10.84
N SER A 92 4.64 -11.64 10.85
CA SER A 92 5.72 -11.18 9.95
C SER A 92 5.42 -11.48 8.49
N LEU A 93 4.98 -12.70 8.17
CA LEU A 93 4.60 -13.06 6.81
C LEU A 93 3.36 -12.29 6.34
N MET A 94 2.40 -12.03 7.24
CA MET A 94 1.24 -11.16 6.92
C MET A 94 1.66 -9.75 6.55
N SER A 95 2.64 -9.21 7.27
CA SER A 95 3.21 -7.88 7.03
C SER A 95 3.87 -7.81 5.66
N MET A 96 4.71 -8.78 5.32
CA MET A 96 5.41 -8.86 4.03
C MET A 96 4.45 -9.09 2.85
N SER A 97 3.44 -9.93 3.03
CA SER A 97 2.48 -10.21 1.97
C SER A 97 1.60 -9.00 1.60
N ASN A 98 1.54 -7.95 2.42
CA ASN A 98 0.85 -6.69 2.08
C ASN A 98 1.65 -5.76 1.16
N MET A 99 2.89 -6.12 0.78
CA MET A 99 3.76 -5.27 -0.03
C MET A 99 3.22 -4.94 -1.43
N TYR A 100 2.35 -5.79 -2.00
CA TYR A 100 1.72 -5.54 -3.30
C TYR A 100 0.97 -4.19 -3.34
N VAL A 101 0.51 -3.71 -2.18
CA VAL A 101 -0.23 -2.45 -2.02
C VAL A 101 0.58 -1.27 -2.53
N VAL A 102 1.92 -1.29 -2.38
CA VAL A 102 2.79 -0.21 -2.83
C VAL A 102 2.69 -0.03 -4.35
N ASP A 103 2.80 -1.12 -5.11
CA ASP A 103 2.77 -1.08 -6.58
C ASP A 103 1.39 -0.66 -7.11
N ASN A 104 0.34 -1.26 -6.53
CA ASN A 104 -1.04 -0.93 -6.86
C ASN A 104 -1.35 0.57 -6.59
N THR A 105 -0.87 1.10 -5.46
CA THR A 105 -1.06 2.52 -5.11
C THR A 105 -0.28 3.45 -6.04
N VAL A 106 0.97 3.09 -6.39
CA VAL A 106 1.80 3.86 -7.33
C VAL A 106 1.17 3.92 -8.73
N THR A 107 0.54 2.84 -9.18
CA THR A 107 -0.18 2.82 -10.46
C THR A 107 -1.46 3.66 -10.39
N ARG A 108 -2.26 3.50 -9.33
CA ARG A 108 -3.55 4.18 -9.17
C ARG A 108 -3.45 5.69 -8.94
N ARG A 109 -2.38 6.19 -8.31
CA ARG A 109 -2.23 7.63 -8.04
C ARG A 109 -2.22 8.48 -9.31
N SER A 110 -1.70 7.96 -10.43
CA SER A 110 -1.70 8.66 -11.73
C SER A 110 -3.12 8.91 -12.26
N ILE A 111 -3.99 7.90 -12.12
CA ILE A 111 -5.40 7.96 -12.48
C ILE A 111 -6.15 8.90 -11.52
N PHE A 112 -5.81 8.86 -10.24
CA PHE A 112 -6.36 9.79 -9.25
C PHE A 112 -6.07 11.25 -9.61
N TYR A 113 -4.83 11.59 -9.98
CA TYR A 113 -4.48 12.98 -10.32
C TYR A 113 -5.26 13.48 -11.54
N LYS A 114 -5.47 12.64 -12.56
CA LYS A 114 -6.33 12.98 -13.71
C LYS A 114 -7.77 13.26 -13.30
N HIS A 115 -8.33 12.44 -12.40
CA HIS A 115 -9.70 12.65 -11.91
C HIS A 115 -9.83 13.89 -11.03
N ARG A 116 -8.81 14.17 -10.22
CA ARG A 116 -8.76 15.38 -9.38
C ARG A 116 -8.66 16.63 -10.25
N ASP A 117 -7.79 16.65 -11.25
CA ASP A 117 -7.64 17.77 -12.19
C ASP A 117 -8.96 18.08 -12.93
N SER A 118 -9.81 17.07 -13.10
CA SER A 118 -11.15 17.19 -13.70
C SER A 118 -12.25 17.60 -12.70
N GLY A 119 -11.92 17.78 -11.41
CA GLY A 119 -12.86 18.20 -10.38
C GLY A 119 -13.92 17.16 -9.99
N PHE A 120 -13.67 15.86 -10.20
CA PHE A 120 -14.71 14.83 -9.95
C PHE A 120 -15.03 14.60 -8.47
N TYR A 121 -14.03 14.63 -7.59
CA TYR A 121 -14.19 14.40 -6.15
C TYR A 121 -12.98 14.93 -5.35
N PRO A 122 -13.14 15.25 -4.06
CA PRO A 122 -12.03 15.63 -3.19
C PRO A 122 -11.18 14.43 -2.77
N THR A 123 -9.93 14.68 -2.37
CA THR A 123 -8.94 13.65 -2.04
C THR A 123 -9.38 12.70 -0.91
N TRP A 124 -10.13 13.18 0.08
CA TRP A 124 -10.50 12.38 1.26
C TRP A 124 -11.57 11.36 0.89
N ILE A 125 -12.50 11.74 0.01
CA ILE A 125 -13.50 10.82 -0.50
C ILE A 125 -12.82 9.69 -1.27
N TYR A 126 -11.77 9.98 -2.04
CA TYR A 126 -10.99 8.95 -2.72
C TYR A 126 -10.32 7.98 -1.76
N VAL A 127 -9.59 8.50 -0.77
CA VAL A 127 -8.88 7.69 0.22
C VAL A 127 -9.83 6.82 1.02
N LEU A 128 -10.95 7.38 1.50
CA LEU A 128 -11.98 6.62 2.20
C LEU A 128 -12.64 5.58 1.27
N ALA A 129 -13.03 5.98 0.06
CA ALA A 129 -13.65 5.06 -0.89
C ALA A 129 -12.76 3.87 -1.26
N GLU A 130 -11.46 4.09 -1.40
CA GLU A 130 -10.49 3.04 -1.66
C GLU A 130 -10.36 2.09 -0.47
N SER A 131 -10.21 2.63 0.74
CA SER A 131 -10.12 1.83 1.97
C SER A 131 -11.40 1.03 2.24
N LEU A 132 -12.59 1.60 2.01
CA LEU A 132 -13.86 0.87 2.12
C LEU A 132 -14.01 -0.22 1.05
N ALA A 133 -13.50 -0.01 -0.16
CA ALA A 133 -13.60 -0.98 -1.24
C ALA A 133 -12.68 -2.20 -1.03
N GLU A 134 -11.53 -2.02 -0.38
CA GLU A 134 -10.57 -3.09 -0.11
C GLU A 134 -10.91 -3.89 1.15
N PHE A 135 -11.62 -3.28 2.12
CA PHE A 135 -11.94 -3.90 3.40
C PHE A 135 -12.58 -5.29 3.28
N PRO A 136 -13.58 -5.56 2.42
CA PRO A 136 -14.18 -6.89 2.29
C PRO A 136 -13.19 -7.95 1.80
N LEU A 137 -12.29 -7.59 0.87
CA LEU A 137 -11.28 -8.50 0.37
C LEU A 137 -10.26 -8.82 1.47
N GLN A 138 -9.85 -7.83 2.23
CA GLN A 138 -8.91 -8.00 3.33
C GLN A 138 -9.48 -8.85 4.48
N VAL A 139 -10.79 -8.71 4.77
CA VAL A 139 -11.49 -9.60 5.69
C VAL A 139 -11.44 -11.04 5.18
N LEU A 140 -11.71 -11.27 3.89
CA LEU A 140 -11.64 -12.63 3.31
C LEU A 140 -10.23 -13.22 3.37
N GLU A 141 -9.19 -12.43 3.05
CA GLU A 141 -7.78 -12.84 3.16
C GLU A 141 -7.41 -13.28 4.59
N VAL A 142 -7.81 -12.48 5.57
CA VAL A 142 -7.53 -12.76 6.99
C VAL A 142 -8.35 -13.94 7.49
N MET A 143 -9.60 -14.09 7.04
CA MET A 143 -10.44 -15.23 7.38
C MET A 143 -9.80 -16.55 6.95
N ILE A 144 -9.30 -16.64 5.71
CA ILE A 144 -8.65 -17.85 5.18
C ILE A 144 -7.47 -18.23 6.07
N VAL A 145 -6.58 -17.28 6.33
CA VAL A 145 -5.37 -17.54 7.11
C VAL A 145 -5.70 -17.86 8.55
N SER A 146 -6.64 -17.11 9.15
CA SER A 146 -7.01 -17.31 10.53
C SER A 146 -7.61 -18.70 10.73
N LEU A 147 -8.52 -19.12 9.86
CA LEU A 147 -9.16 -20.42 9.97
C LEU A 147 -8.13 -21.57 9.88
N ILE A 148 -7.25 -21.54 8.88
CA ILE A 148 -6.29 -22.62 8.65
C ILE A 148 -5.24 -22.65 9.77
N CYS A 149 -4.56 -21.54 10.02
CA CYS A 149 -3.49 -21.50 11.01
C CYS A 149 -4.02 -21.77 12.43
N PHE A 150 -5.21 -21.27 12.77
CA PHE A 150 -5.76 -21.43 14.10
C PHE A 150 -6.06 -22.90 14.44
N PHE A 151 -6.69 -23.61 13.51
CA PHE A 151 -7.03 -25.03 13.70
C PHE A 151 -5.83 -25.96 13.56
N PHE A 152 -4.85 -25.64 12.71
CA PHE A 152 -3.67 -26.50 12.54
C PHE A 152 -2.76 -26.48 13.77
N VAL A 153 -2.60 -25.32 14.41
CA VAL A 153 -1.78 -25.20 15.63
C VAL A 153 -2.52 -25.73 16.86
N GLY A 154 -3.85 -25.62 16.89
CA GLY A 154 -4.67 -26.07 18.02
C GLY A 154 -4.76 -25.05 19.14
N PHE A 155 -5.03 -23.78 18.81
CA PHE A 155 -5.32 -22.75 19.81
C PHE A 155 -6.69 -22.96 20.48
N TYR A 156 -6.89 -22.35 21.64
CA TYR A 156 -8.15 -22.48 22.38
C TYR A 156 -9.30 -21.73 21.70
N ARG A 157 -10.44 -22.39 21.45
CA ARG A 157 -11.56 -21.82 20.68
C ARG A 157 -12.09 -20.46 21.20
N SER A 158 -11.96 -20.18 22.51
CA SER A 158 -12.34 -18.90 23.12
C SER A 158 -11.53 -17.72 22.60
N THR A 159 -10.30 -17.95 22.11
CA THR A 159 -9.35 -16.91 21.71
C THR A 159 -9.48 -16.52 20.23
N PHE A 160 -10.33 -17.23 19.47
CA PHE A 160 -10.45 -17.08 18.02
C PHE A 160 -10.90 -15.69 17.55
N VAL A 161 -11.88 -15.07 18.23
CA VAL A 161 -12.42 -13.76 17.80
C VAL A 161 -11.36 -12.67 17.94
N VAL A 162 -10.66 -12.65 19.08
CA VAL A 162 -9.57 -11.71 19.33
C VAL A 162 -8.41 -11.98 18.38
N PHE A 163 -8.08 -13.24 18.10
CA PHE A 163 -7.06 -13.63 17.13
C PHE A 163 -7.37 -13.15 15.71
N LEU A 164 -8.60 -13.36 15.23
CA LEU A 164 -9.06 -12.90 13.92
C LEU A 164 -9.03 -11.38 13.82
N PHE A 165 -9.56 -10.68 14.83
CA PHE A 165 -9.58 -9.23 14.86
C PHE A 165 -8.17 -8.63 14.92
N ALA A 166 -7.27 -9.25 15.69
CA ALA A 166 -5.87 -8.92 15.75
C ALA A 166 -5.20 -9.06 14.36
N LEU A 167 -5.34 -10.20 13.69
CA LEU A 167 -4.78 -10.39 12.35
C LEU A 167 -5.37 -9.43 11.31
N LEU A 168 -6.65 -9.04 11.46
CA LEU A 168 -7.27 -8.03 10.61
C LEU A 168 -6.64 -6.65 10.81
N LEU A 169 -6.47 -6.22 12.06
CA LEU A 169 -5.90 -4.91 12.38
C LEU A 169 -4.44 -4.78 11.95
N ILE A 170 -3.61 -5.81 12.14
CA ILE A 170 -2.22 -5.74 11.67
C ILE A 170 -2.14 -5.70 10.14
N SER A 171 -3.00 -6.45 9.45
CA SER A 171 -3.08 -6.39 7.98
C SER A 171 -3.44 -4.97 7.53
N LEU A 172 -4.49 -4.38 8.11
CA LEU A 172 -4.91 -2.99 7.82
C LEU A 172 -3.84 -1.96 8.15
N ALA A 173 -3.10 -2.14 9.25
CA ALA A 173 -2.01 -1.27 9.66
C ALA A 173 -0.89 -1.27 8.62
N PHE A 174 -0.43 -2.44 8.18
CA PHE A 174 0.60 -2.53 7.13
C PHE A 174 0.12 -2.00 5.78
N THR A 175 -1.11 -2.30 5.36
CA THR A 175 -1.72 -1.69 4.17
C THR A 175 -1.68 -0.16 4.25
N SER A 176 -2.05 0.41 5.39
CA SER A 176 -2.11 1.86 5.58
C SER A 176 -0.70 2.50 5.59
N VAL A 177 0.27 1.87 6.24
CA VAL A 177 1.67 2.32 6.23
C VAL A 177 2.24 2.28 4.81
N PHE A 178 2.03 1.19 4.08
CA PHE A 178 2.53 1.05 2.70
C PHE A 178 1.87 2.04 1.74
N LYS A 179 0.57 2.34 1.90
CA LYS A 179 -0.11 3.43 1.17
C LYS A 179 0.50 4.80 1.47
N ALA A 180 0.77 5.08 2.74
CA ALA A 180 1.41 6.32 3.16
C ALA A 180 2.82 6.47 2.52
N ILE A 181 3.62 5.41 2.51
CA ILE A 181 4.93 5.40 1.83
C ILE A 181 4.76 5.64 0.31
N ALA A 182 3.86 4.89 -0.34
CA ALA A 182 3.62 4.96 -1.78
C ALA A 182 3.14 6.34 -2.27
N ALA A 183 2.37 7.07 -1.45
CA ALA A 183 1.93 8.42 -1.78
C ALA A 183 2.99 9.50 -1.56
N ASN A 184 4.00 9.25 -0.72
CA ASN A 184 5.03 10.24 -0.40
C ASN A 184 6.32 10.08 -1.21
N VAL A 185 6.52 8.95 -1.88
CA VAL A 185 7.75 8.64 -2.63
C VAL A 185 7.53 8.70 -4.15
N ARG A 186 8.40 9.42 -4.87
CA ARG A 186 8.25 9.64 -6.33
C ARG A 186 8.44 8.36 -7.13
N ALA A 187 9.57 7.68 -6.94
CA ALA A 187 9.94 6.50 -7.72
C ALA A 187 9.27 5.25 -7.15
N ALA A 188 8.72 4.39 -8.03
CA ALA A 188 8.13 3.11 -7.63
C ALA A 188 9.13 2.21 -6.91
N SER A 189 10.34 2.08 -7.47
CA SER A 189 11.45 1.31 -6.88
C SER A 189 11.88 1.87 -5.52
N GLY A 190 11.92 3.20 -5.36
CA GLY A 190 12.22 3.84 -4.08
C GLY A 190 11.15 3.57 -3.02
N ALA A 191 9.87 3.60 -3.41
CA ALA A 191 8.76 3.29 -2.51
C ALA A 191 8.80 1.83 -2.04
N GLN A 192 9.09 0.91 -2.97
CA GLN A 192 9.26 -0.51 -2.68
C GLN A 192 10.45 -0.75 -1.74
N GLY A 193 11.60 -0.13 -2.01
CA GLY A 193 12.78 -0.23 -1.15
C GLY A 193 12.50 0.23 0.29
N LEU A 194 11.83 1.38 0.45
CA LEU A 194 11.43 1.89 1.76
C LEU A 194 10.42 0.98 2.47
N ALA A 195 9.47 0.41 1.74
CA ALA A 195 8.50 -0.53 2.30
C ALA A 195 9.17 -1.82 2.79
N ILE A 196 10.12 -2.39 2.03
CA ILE A 196 10.94 -3.54 2.44
C ILE A 196 11.71 -3.20 3.70
N SER A 197 12.42 -2.07 3.71
CA SER A 197 13.22 -1.65 4.85
C SER A 197 12.36 -1.46 6.10
N PHE A 198 11.20 -0.82 5.98
CA PHE A 198 10.26 -0.66 7.10
C PHE A 198 9.75 -2.01 7.61
N ALA A 199 9.35 -2.92 6.71
CA ALA A 199 8.83 -4.21 7.10
C ALA A 199 9.90 -5.09 7.78
N ALA A 200 11.14 -5.06 7.28
CA ALA A 200 12.27 -5.75 7.91
C ALA A 200 12.61 -5.16 9.29
N PHE A 201 12.62 -3.83 9.39
CA PHE A 201 12.81 -3.13 10.65
C PHE A 201 11.72 -3.48 11.67
N SER A 202 10.46 -3.56 11.22
CA SER A 202 9.31 -3.97 12.03
C SER A 202 9.46 -5.38 12.59
N MET A 203 10.07 -6.28 11.81
CA MET A 203 10.34 -7.66 12.21
C MET A 203 11.47 -7.75 13.25
N CYS A 204 12.55 -6.98 13.09
CA CYS A 204 13.66 -6.93 14.06
C CYS A 204 13.20 -6.45 15.43
N PHE A 205 12.39 -5.38 15.45
CA PHE A 205 11.88 -4.77 16.68
C PHE A 205 10.56 -5.38 17.16
N SER A 206 10.16 -6.56 16.67
CA SER A 206 8.89 -7.24 16.98
C SER A 206 8.69 -7.66 18.43
N GLY A 207 9.74 -7.63 19.27
CA GLY A 207 9.72 -8.19 20.63
C GLY A 207 9.99 -9.69 20.70
N TYR A 208 10.10 -10.38 19.56
CA TYR A 208 10.52 -11.79 19.50
C TYR A 208 11.99 -11.95 19.14
N ILE A 209 12.48 -11.33 18.04
CA ILE A 209 13.89 -11.42 17.63
C ILE A 209 14.79 -10.74 18.67
N ILE A 210 14.44 -9.50 19.01
CA ILE A 210 15.07 -8.74 20.08
C ILE A 210 13.97 -8.53 21.13
N THR A 211 14.14 -9.16 22.29
CA THR A 211 13.21 -8.97 23.41
C THR A 211 13.37 -7.59 24.01
N HIS A 212 12.30 -7.05 24.56
CA HIS A 212 12.23 -5.67 25.07
C HIS A 212 13.40 -5.32 26.01
N ASP A 213 13.75 -6.23 26.92
CA ASP A 213 14.78 -6.00 27.94
C ASP A 213 16.22 -5.95 27.40
N HIS A 214 16.44 -6.48 26.19
CA HIS A 214 17.74 -6.43 25.51
C HIS A 214 17.88 -5.22 24.59
N ILE A 215 16.83 -4.41 24.42
CA ILE A 215 16.89 -3.19 23.62
C ILE A 215 17.58 -2.10 24.47
N PRO A 216 18.68 -1.51 24.00
CA PRO A 216 19.30 -0.40 24.70
C PRO A 216 18.30 0.74 24.92
N GLY A 217 18.30 1.36 26.10
CA GLY A 217 17.26 2.34 26.48
C GLY A 217 17.08 3.51 25.50
N TYR A 218 18.13 3.89 24.76
CA TYR A 218 18.06 4.91 23.72
C TYR A 218 17.30 4.50 22.44
N PHE A 219 17.07 3.21 22.21
CA PHE A 219 16.30 2.67 21.07
C PHE A 219 14.90 2.14 21.46
N VAL A 220 14.54 2.12 22.75
CA VAL A 220 13.24 1.59 23.21
C VAL A 220 12.03 2.30 22.58
N TRP A 221 12.13 3.60 22.27
CA TRP A 221 11.03 4.33 21.63
C TRP A 221 10.64 3.76 20.26
N ILE A 222 11.58 3.13 19.54
CA ILE A 222 11.34 2.49 18.25
C ILE A 222 10.40 1.29 18.42
N TYR A 223 10.65 0.48 19.44
CA TYR A 223 9.82 -0.68 19.77
C TYR A 223 8.35 -0.29 19.92
N TRP A 224 8.08 0.86 20.54
CA TRP A 224 6.72 1.36 20.72
C TRP A 224 6.10 2.00 19.47
N LEU A 225 6.91 2.47 18.52
CA LEU A 225 6.45 3.08 17.26
C LEU A 225 6.05 2.03 16.20
N VAL A 226 6.60 0.84 16.29
CA VAL A 226 6.38 -0.25 15.33
C VAL A 226 5.10 -1.00 15.68
N PRO A 227 4.25 -1.43 14.71
CA PRO A 227 3.00 -2.15 15.01
C PRO A 227 3.19 -3.62 15.44
N THR A 228 4.29 -4.27 15.04
CA THR A 228 4.52 -5.71 15.27
C THR A 228 4.59 -6.10 16.77
N PRO A 229 5.25 -5.33 17.65
CA PRO A 229 5.26 -5.62 19.10
C PRO A 229 3.88 -5.62 19.74
N TRP A 230 3.06 -4.64 19.40
CA TRP A 230 1.72 -4.50 19.95
C TRP A 230 0.85 -5.68 19.57
N ILE A 231 0.88 -6.09 18.29
CA ILE A 231 0.07 -7.23 17.85
C ILE A 231 0.58 -8.56 18.42
N LEU A 232 1.90 -8.74 18.50
CA LEU A 232 2.46 -9.97 19.06
C LEU A 232 2.09 -10.10 20.54
N ARG A 233 2.12 -8.99 21.29
CA ARG A 233 1.65 -8.92 22.68
C ARG A 233 0.16 -9.26 22.79
N VAL A 234 -0.69 -8.65 21.97
CA VAL A 234 -2.13 -8.95 21.92
C VAL A 234 -2.38 -10.45 21.70
N LEU A 235 -1.73 -11.05 20.70
CA LEU A 235 -1.93 -12.44 20.33
C LEU A 235 -1.42 -13.41 21.39
N THR A 236 -0.27 -13.13 21.99
CA THR A 236 0.33 -13.98 23.03
C THR A 236 -0.43 -13.89 24.34
N VAL A 237 -0.76 -12.70 24.82
CA VAL A 237 -1.58 -12.51 26.03
C VAL A 237 -2.96 -13.15 25.84
N ASN A 238 -3.60 -12.97 24.69
CA ASN A 238 -4.89 -13.61 24.40
C ASN A 238 -4.86 -15.15 24.49
N GLU A 239 -3.77 -15.79 24.07
CA GLU A 239 -3.64 -17.25 24.18
C GLU A 239 -3.25 -17.72 25.58
N PHE A 240 -2.23 -17.11 26.18
CA PHE A 240 -1.64 -17.58 27.44
C PHE A 240 -2.39 -17.10 28.69
N SER A 241 -3.18 -16.03 28.60
CA SER A 241 -4.04 -15.60 29.71
C SER A 241 -5.38 -16.37 29.71
N SER A 242 -5.76 -17.01 28.58
CA SER A 242 -6.97 -17.82 28.48
C SER A 242 -6.92 -19.04 29.40
N PRO A 243 -7.97 -19.31 30.21
CA PRO A 243 -8.03 -20.49 31.07
C PRO A 243 -7.93 -21.81 30.28
N GLY A 244 -8.37 -21.80 29.02
CA GLY A 244 -8.59 -23.02 28.24
C GLY A 244 -9.69 -23.93 28.85
N PRO A 245 -10.13 -24.98 28.14
CA PRO A 245 -11.07 -25.96 28.69
C PRO A 245 -10.44 -26.83 29.80
N ASP A 246 -9.12 -26.99 29.78
CA ASP A 246 -8.38 -27.88 30.71
C ASP A 246 -7.67 -27.12 31.84
N GLY A 247 -7.81 -25.79 31.94
CA GLY A 247 -7.15 -24.98 32.98
C GLY A 247 -5.62 -24.98 32.88
N ARG A 248 -5.03 -25.40 31.76
CA ARG A 248 -3.58 -25.69 31.64
C ARG A 248 -2.71 -24.47 31.93
N TYR A 249 -3.09 -23.28 31.45
CA TYR A 249 -2.34 -22.05 31.70
C TYR A 249 -2.59 -21.44 33.09
N ASP A 250 -3.62 -21.89 33.81
CA ASP A 250 -3.88 -21.55 35.21
C ASP A 250 -3.06 -22.36 36.22
N GLN A 251 -2.43 -23.45 35.76
CA GLN A 251 -1.60 -24.27 36.62
C GLN A 251 -0.46 -23.45 37.22
N LEU A 252 -0.34 -23.52 38.54
CA LEU A 252 0.68 -22.82 39.30
C LEU A 252 2.00 -23.59 39.23
N VAL A 253 3.03 -22.94 38.69
CA VAL A 253 4.38 -23.48 38.65
C VAL A 253 5.18 -22.90 39.82
N PRO A 254 5.77 -23.74 40.69
CA PRO A 254 6.68 -23.26 41.73
C PRO A 254 7.91 -22.61 41.11
N GLN A 255 8.21 -21.37 41.50
CA GLN A 255 9.47 -20.70 41.14
C GLN A 255 10.40 -20.64 42.36
N PRO A 256 11.72 -20.87 42.18
CA PRO A 256 12.68 -20.71 43.26
C PRO A 256 12.69 -19.26 43.76
N GLY A 257 12.31 -19.03 45.02
CA GLY A 257 12.43 -17.73 45.69
C GLY A 257 11.32 -16.70 45.38
N SER A 258 10.24 -17.08 44.71
CA SER A 258 9.08 -16.21 44.46
C SER A 258 7.75 -16.96 44.66
N SER A 259 6.64 -16.21 44.77
CA SER A 259 5.31 -16.81 44.85
C SER A 259 5.02 -17.63 43.58
N PRO A 260 4.33 -18.78 43.69
CA PRO A 260 4.00 -19.59 42.53
C PRO A 260 3.21 -18.76 41.50
N LYS A 261 3.59 -18.89 40.23
CA LYS A 261 3.04 -18.12 39.10
C LYS A 261 2.30 -19.04 38.14
N ARG A 262 1.26 -18.51 37.48
CA ARG A 262 0.51 -19.23 36.42
C ARG A 262 1.45 -19.62 35.28
N LEU A 263 1.28 -20.82 34.72
CA LEU A 263 2.10 -21.31 33.61
C LEU A 263 2.10 -20.35 32.41
N GLY A 264 0.94 -19.74 32.09
CA GLY A 264 0.84 -18.72 31.03
C GLY A 264 1.75 -17.51 31.29
N SER A 265 1.76 -17.02 32.53
CA SER A 265 2.62 -15.89 32.94
C SER A 265 4.12 -16.20 32.84
N VAL A 266 4.50 -17.48 33.03
CA VAL A 266 5.89 -17.93 32.87
C VAL A 266 6.30 -17.92 31.40
N TYR A 267 5.41 -18.32 30.48
CA TYR A 267 5.66 -18.24 29.04
C TYR A 267 5.74 -16.78 28.55
N LEU A 268 4.94 -15.88 29.10
CA LEU A 268 5.00 -14.46 28.72
C LEU A 268 6.28 -13.79 29.25
N GLN A 269 6.66 -14.08 30.50
CA GLN A 269 7.88 -13.53 31.11
C GLN A 269 9.16 -14.02 30.43
N SER A 270 9.19 -15.22 29.85
CA SER A 270 10.37 -15.71 29.13
C SER A 270 10.70 -14.89 27.88
N PHE A 271 9.72 -14.16 27.32
CA PHE A 271 9.88 -13.24 26.19
C PHE A 271 9.80 -11.76 26.59
N ALA A 272 9.92 -11.44 27.89
CA ALA A 272 9.77 -10.08 28.42
C ALA A 272 8.42 -9.42 28.04
N ILE A 273 7.36 -10.23 27.93
CA ILE A 273 6.00 -9.75 27.65
C ILE A 273 5.25 -9.58 28.97
N GLN A 274 4.66 -8.41 29.16
CA GLN A 274 3.85 -8.10 30.34
C GLN A 274 2.50 -8.83 30.27
N ASP A 275 2.10 -9.45 31.37
CA ASP A 275 0.91 -10.33 31.49
C ASP A 275 -0.39 -9.56 31.81
N GLU A 276 -0.39 -8.24 31.69
CA GLU A 276 -1.54 -7.42 32.09
C GLU A 276 -2.56 -7.33 30.96
N GLU A 277 -3.83 -7.66 31.24
CA GLU A 277 -4.89 -7.73 30.23
C GLU A 277 -5.16 -6.38 29.53
N TYR A 278 -4.84 -5.25 30.18
CA TYR A 278 -5.02 -3.93 29.58
C TYR A 278 -4.16 -3.74 28.31
N TRP A 279 -3.07 -4.50 28.16
CA TRP A 279 -2.22 -4.44 26.97
C TRP A 279 -2.95 -4.92 25.70
N VAL A 280 -3.95 -5.80 25.84
CA VAL A 280 -4.77 -6.24 24.71
C VAL A 280 -5.57 -5.07 24.15
N ALA A 281 -6.27 -4.34 25.03
CA ALA A 281 -7.03 -3.16 24.64
C ALA A 281 -6.11 -2.04 24.13
N ALA A 282 -4.97 -1.79 24.80
CA ALA A 282 -3.99 -0.80 24.37
C ALA A 282 -3.43 -1.11 22.98
N GLY A 283 -3.13 -2.38 22.67
CA GLY A 283 -2.66 -2.80 21.35
C GLY A 283 -3.69 -2.54 20.25
N PHE A 284 -4.97 -2.80 20.50
CA PHE A 284 -6.04 -2.49 19.53
C PHE A 284 -6.22 -0.99 19.31
N ILE A 285 -6.22 -0.20 20.39
CA ILE A 285 -6.32 1.27 20.30
C ILE A 285 -5.12 1.81 19.52
N TYR A 286 -3.92 1.35 19.83
CA TYR A 286 -2.70 1.75 19.14
C TYR A 286 -2.79 1.48 17.63
N LEU A 287 -3.15 0.26 17.23
CA LEU A 287 -3.27 -0.11 15.81
C LEU A 287 -4.36 0.70 15.10
N ALA A 288 -5.50 0.93 15.74
CA ALA A 288 -6.56 1.76 15.19
C ALA A 288 -6.10 3.20 14.96
N VAL A 289 -5.42 3.80 15.94
CA VAL A 289 -4.83 5.14 15.82
C VAL A 289 -3.78 5.17 14.72
N LEU A 290 -2.89 4.18 14.65
CA LEU A 290 -1.87 4.09 13.61
C LEU A 290 -2.50 4.01 12.21
N ILE A 291 -3.55 3.21 12.03
CA ILE A 291 -4.30 3.13 10.77
C ILE A 291 -4.84 4.51 10.39
N LEU A 292 -5.52 5.20 11.31
CA LEU A 292 -6.10 6.53 11.04
C LEU A 292 -5.02 7.56 10.70
N VAL A 293 -3.90 7.57 11.43
CA VAL A 293 -2.77 8.48 11.19
C VAL A 293 -2.15 8.19 9.82
N CYS A 294 -1.91 6.93 9.47
CA CYS A 294 -1.33 6.57 8.18
C CYS A 294 -2.30 6.88 7.02
N GLN A 295 -3.61 6.68 7.18
CA GLN A 295 -4.62 7.05 6.20
C GLN A 295 -4.68 8.58 6.00
N PHE A 296 -4.53 9.33 7.09
CA PHE A 296 -4.42 10.79 7.02
C PHE A 296 -3.14 11.23 6.29
N LEU A 297 -1.98 10.62 6.59
CA LEU A 297 -0.72 10.88 5.87
C LEU A 297 -0.80 10.49 4.40
N TYR A 298 -1.52 9.42 4.07
CA TYR A 298 -1.81 9.01 2.69
C TYR A 298 -2.62 10.10 1.96
N ALA A 299 -3.68 10.61 2.60
CA ALA A 299 -4.50 11.69 2.05
C ALA A 299 -3.72 13.00 1.88
N LEU A 300 -2.89 13.37 2.86
CA LEU A 300 -2.02 14.55 2.78
C LEU A 300 -0.96 14.42 1.68
N GLY A 301 -0.37 13.22 1.55
CA GLY A 301 0.60 12.89 0.50
C GLY A 301 0.00 13.12 -0.89
N LEU A 302 -1.19 12.55 -1.14
CA LEU A 302 -1.91 12.74 -2.39
C LEU A 302 -2.36 14.20 -2.63
N GLN A 303 -2.71 14.94 -1.59
CA GLN A 303 -3.15 16.33 -1.74
C GLN A 303 -1.99 17.27 -2.08
N HIS A 304 -0.87 17.16 -1.37
CA HIS A 304 0.22 18.14 -1.42
C HIS A 304 1.32 17.77 -2.41
N ARG A 305 1.53 16.48 -2.66
CA ARG A 305 2.56 16.00 -3.59
C ARG A 305 1.86 15.58 -4.89
N ARG A 306 2.36 16.06 -6.03
CA ARG A 306 1.99 15.53 -7.35
C ARG A 306 3.19 14.75 -7.86
N LEU A 307 3.01 13.44 -7.99
CA LEU A 307 4.09 12.47 -8.27
C LEU A 307 3.92 11.76 -9.61
N ASP A 308 3.26 12.41 -10.57
CA ASP A 308 3.06 11.87 -11.92
C ASP A 308 4.42 11.51 -12.55
N TYR A 309 4.56 10.23 -12.89
CA TYR A 309 5.50 9.76 -13.88
C TYR A 309 4.74 9.83 -15.22
N GLU A 310 5.34 10.43 -16.23
CA GLU A 310 4.79 10.62 -17.59
C GLU A 310 3.76 11.74 -17.77
N ARG A 311 4.26 12.91 -18.15
CA ARG A 311 3.55 13.67 -19.20
C ARG A 311 3.83 12.93 -20.50
N PRO A 312 2.84 12.36 -21.22
CA PRO A 312 3.00 12.27 -22.65
C PRO A 312 3.13 13.71 -23.13
N VAL A 313 4.34 14.13 -23.47
CA VAL A 313 4.54 15.40 -24.16
C VAL A 313 3.75 15.24 -25.46
N MET A 314 2.59 15.88 -25.54
CA MET A 314 1.85 15.98 -26.79
C MET A 314 2.73 16.79 -27.72
N VAL A 315 3.48 16.10 -28.58
CA VAL A 315 4.33 16.73 -29.58
C VAL A 315 3.40 17.28 -30.64
N MET A 316 3.04 18.55 -30.51
CA MET A 316 2.41 19.29 -31.59
C MET A 316 3.43 19.38 -32.72
N ALA A 317 3.21 18.65 -33.80
CA ALA A 317 4.01 18.80 -35.01
C ALA A 317 3.91 20.26 -35.50
N ARG A 318 5.03 20.99 -35.46
CA ARG A 318 5.09 22.35 -35.98
C ARG A 318 5.04 22.27 -37.51
N LYS A 319 3.93 22.71 -38.11
CA LYS A 319 3.83 22.82 -39.56
C LYS A 319 4.74 23.97 -40.03
N SER A 320 5.90 23.64 -40.58
CA SER A 320 6.77 24.62 -41.24
C SER A 320 6.12 25.09 -42.54
N ARG A 321 6.19 26.39 -42.85
CA ARG A 321 5.72 26.95 -44.13
C ARG A 321 6.50 26.28 -45.27
N GLY A 322 5.81 25.47 -46.07
CA GLY A 322 6.37 24.79 -47.25
C GLY A 322 6.21 23.26 -47.30
N MET A 323 5.66 22.60 -46.27
CA MET A 323 5.57 21.14 -46.21
C MET A 323 4.33 20.57 -46.92
N LYS A 324 4.49 19.52 -47.74
CA LYS A 324 3.38 18.78 -48.38
C LYS A 324 2.57 17.99 -47.33
N ARG A 325 1.29 17.73 -47.63
CA ARG A 325 0.31 17.08 -46.74
C ARG A 325 0.80 15.66 -46.40
N GLY A 326 1.21 15.40 -45.16
CA GLY A 326 1.63 14.07 -44.68
C GLY A 326 3.00 14.01 -43.99
N GLU A 327 3.83 15.04 -44.11
CA GLU A 327 5.16 15.05 -43.47
C GLU A 327 5.17 15.96 -42.23
N ALA A 328 5.53 15.40 -41.07
CA ALA A 328 5.82 16.13 -39.85
C ALA A 328 7.25 15.80 -39.39
N LYS A 329 8.11 16.81 -39.28
CA LYS A 329 9.44 16.65 -38.67
C LYS A 329 9.36 17.01 -37.18
N LEU A 330 9.93 16.14 -36.34
CA LEU A 330 10.14 16.41 -34.92
C LEU A 330 11.18 17.53 -34.77
N ASP A 331 11.01 18.40 -33.77
CA ASP A 331 11.93 19.51 -33.49
C ASP A 331 13.34 18.96 -33.13
N PRO A 332 14.45 19.45 -33.71
CA PRO A 332 15.80 18.92 -33.47
C PRO A 332 16.22 18.90 -31.99
N ARG A 333 15.70 19.83 -31.17
CA ARG A 333 15.95 19.85 -29.71
C ARG A 333 15.19 18.74 -28.96
N MET A 334 14.07 18.27 -29.49
CA MET A 334 13.34 17.12 -28.93
C MET A 334 14.04 15.81 -29.26
N GLN A 335 14.59 15.66 -30.47
CA GLN A 335 15.44 14.50 -30.80
C GLN A 335 16.61 14.39 -29.83
N ALA A 336 17.25 15.50 -29.48
CA ALA A 336 18.33 15.52 -28.48
C ALA A 336 17.86 15.14 -27.05
N MET A 337 16.60 15.42 -26.70
CA MET A 337 16.03 15.08 -25.38
C MET A 337 15.73 13.57 -25.25
N PHE A 338 15.25 12.93 -26.32
CA PHE A 338 15.06 11.47 -26.37
C PHE A 338 16.39 10.70 -26.41
N VAL A 339 17.45 11.27 -26.98
CA VAL A 339 18.80 10.69 -26.98
C VAL A 339 19.49 10.80 -25.60
N SER A 340 19.04 11.72 -24.74
CA SER A 340 19.68 11.99 -23.44
C SER A 340 19.24 11.08 -22.29
N THR A 341 18.21 10.23 -22.48
CA THR A 341 17.79 9.25 -21.47
C THR A 341 18.28 7.86 -21.89
N SER A 342 19.22 7.31 -21.11
CA SER A 342 19.96 6.05 -21.31
C SER A 342 21.06 6.03 -22.38
N ALA A 343 22.06 6.91 -22.24
CA ALA A 343 23.31 6.83 -23.01
C ALA A 343 24.35 5.84 -22.43
N SER A 344 23.95 4.68 -21.92
CA SER A 344 24.94 3.66 -21.49
C SER A 344 24.78 2.26 -22.06
N GLN A 345 23.64 1.88 -22.65
CA GLN A 345 23.50 0.55 -23.29
C GLN A 345 22.44 0.56 -24.39
N VAL A 346 22.77 1.04 -25.58
CA VAL A 346 21.91 0.84 -26.76
C VAL A 346 22.79 0.37 -27.92
N THR A 347 22.86 -0.94 -28.10
CA THR A 347 23.45 -1.59 -29.28
C THR A 347 22.58 -1.32 -30.50
N ASP A 348 23.18 -1.21 -31.69
CA ASP A 348 22.56 -0.85 -32.98
C ASP A 348 21.27 -1.62 -33.34
N ARG A 349 21.06 -2.79 -32.74
CA ARG A 349 19.82 -3.60 -32.88
C ARG A 349 18.57 -2.92 -32.31
N ALA A 350 18.70 -2.12 -31.27
CA ALA A 350 17.58 -1.41 -30.65
C ALA A 350 17.11 -0.20 -31.48
N LEU A 351 18.04 0.47 -32.18
CA LEU A 351 17.71 1.53 -33.15
C LEU A 351 16.97 0.99 -34.37
N GLN A 352 17.32 -0.22 -34.84
CA GLN A 352 16.60 -0.88 -35.92
C GLN A 352 15.19 -1.35 -35.51
N LEU A 353 15.01 -1.79 -34.26
CA LEU A 353 13.69 -2.12 -33.71
C LEU A 353 12.80 -0.88 -33.49
N LEU A 354 13.39 0.27 -33.12
CA LEU A 354 12.65 1.54 -33.03
C LEU A 354 12.22 2.07 -34.40
N ALA A 355 12.99 1.78 -35.45
CA ALA A 355 12.64 2.16 -36.83
C ALA A 355 11.53 1.29 -37.45
N SER A 356 11.29 0.08 -36.93
CA SER A 356 10.26 -0.84 -37.44
C SER A 356 8.90 -0.70 -36.76
N VAL A 357 8.78 0.08 -35.68
CA VAL A 357 7.50 0.43 -35.06
C VAL A 357 6.86 1.55 -35.87
N SER A 358 6.08 1.16 -36.88
CA SER A 358 5.12 2.06 -37.54
C SER A 358 4.24 2.72 -36.47
N PRO A 359 4.09 4.05 -36.45
CA PRO A 359 3.20 4.71 -35.52
C PRO A 359 1.77 4.25 -35.81
N GLN A 360 1.22 3.37 -34.97
CA GLN A 360 -0.23 3.18 -35.00
C GLN A 360 -0.86 4.57 -34.78
N PRO A 361 -1.83 4.96 -35.63
CA PRO A 361 -2.48 6.25 -35.48
C PRO A 361 -3.08 6.31 -34.07
N PRO A 362 -2.94 7.44 -33.35
CA PRO A 362 -3.49 7.56 -32.01
C PRO A 362 -4.99 7.27 -32.05
N SER A 363 -5.50 6.50 -31.09
CA SER A 363 -6.94 6.36 -30.87
C SER A 363 -7.50 7.70 -30.42
N VAL A 364 -8.02 8.46 -31.38
CA VAL A 364 -8.68 9.73 -31.12
C VAL A 364 -10.07 9.43 -30.57
N THR A 365 -10.29 9.61 -29.27
CA THR A 365 -11.65 9.72 -28.73
C THR A 365 -12.16 11.12 -29.08
N ILE A 366 -12.88 11.24 -30.19
CA ILE A 366 -13.54 12.48 -30.59
C ILE A 366 -14.83 12.61 -29.77
N ALA A 367 -14.91 13.58 -28.87
CA ALA A 367 -16.17 14.00 -28.27
C ALA A 367 -16.85 15.00 -29.22
N LEU A 368 -17.77 14.53 -30.06
CA LEU A 368 -18.53 15.37 -30.98
C LEU A 368 -19.75 15.93 -30.24
N LYS A 369 -19.81 17.26 -30.02
CA LYS A 369 -20.98 17.88 -29.38
C LYS A 369 -21.96 18.53 -30.37
N GLN A 370 -21.58 18.85 -31.60
CA GLN A 370 -22.52 19.35 -32.61
C GLN A 370 -22.03 18.97 -34.01
N LEU A 371 -22.87 18.25 -34.75
CA LEU A 371 -22.61 17.81 -36.11
C LEU A 371 -23.67 18.44 -37.02
N SER A 372 -23.23 19.21 -37.99
CA SER A 372 -24.03 19.58 -39.16
C SER A 372 -23.05 19.82 -40.30
N TYR A 373 -23.08 18.92 -41.29
CA TYR A 373 -22.42 19.13 -42.57
C TYR A 373 -23.41 18.85 -43.69
N THR A 374 -23.36 19.67 -44.72
CA THR A 374 -24.04 19.47 -46.01
C THR A 374 -23.02 18.96 -47.02
N VAL A 375 -23.44 18.01 -47.85
CA VAL A 375 -22.63 17.42 -48.92
C VAL A 375 -23.00 18.11 -50.23
N GLU A 376 -22.03 18.73 -50.91
CA GLU A 376 -22.16 19.03 -52.33
C GLU A 376 -21.71 17.82 -53.14
N VAL A 377 -22.65 17.23 -53.88
CA VAL A 377 -22.38 16.17 -54.85
C VAL A 377 -22.11 16.84 -56.19
N ALA A 378 -20.89 16.74 -56.69
CA ALA A 378 -20.63 16.99 -58.11
C ALA A 378 -20.97 15.71 -58.89
N ALA A 379 -21.89 15.83 -59.85
CA ALA A 379 -22.32 14.78 -60.78
C ALA A 379 -21.20 14.44 -61.80
N PRO A 380 -21.32 13.34 -62.55
CA PRO A 380 -20.26 12.37 -62.87
C PRO A 380 -19.07 12.89 -63.69
#